data_AF-A0A1S3YGB8-F1
#
_entry.id   AF-A0A1S3YGB8-F1
#
_cell.length_a   1.000
_cell.length_b   1.000
_cell.length_c   1.000
_cell.angle_alpha   90.00
_cell.angle_beta   90.00
_cell.angle_gamma   90.00
#
_symmetry.space_group_name_H-M   'P 1'
#
loop_
_entity.id
_entity.type
_entity.pdbx_description
1 polymer ?
#
loop_
_entity_poly.entity_id
_entity_poly.type
_entity_poly.pdbx_seq_one_letter_code
_entity_poly.pdbx_strand_id
1 'polypeptide(L)'
;MREAYNMFKDGGDPENLVAAFSSGQPNEYFYASLYAGLYYESQNEPDAAKVHLIAACQSAYGSRSDDYMAALAKVHCKCRNWNLN
;
A
#
# COMPACT_ATOMS: atom_id res chain seq x y z
N MET A 1 9.21 -7.66 3.37
CA MET A 1 9.35 -6.33 4.03
C MET A 1 10.70 -5.67 3.82
N ARG A 2 11.81 -6.43 3.76
CA ARG A 2 13.14 -5.87 3.44
C ARG A 2 13.19 -5.26 2.04
N GLU A 3 12.40 -5.80 1.13
CA GLU A 3 12.23 -5.37 -0.26
C GLU A 3 11.66 -3.94 -0.32
N ALA A 4 10.62 -3.65 0.48
CA ALA A 4 10.07 -2.31 0.60
C ALA A 4 11.12 -1.32 1.13
N TYR A 5 11.88 -1.69 2.17
CA TYR A 5 12.97 -0.85 2.67
C TYR A 5 14.02 -0.52 1.60
N ASN A 6 14.47 -1.53 0.85
CA ASN A 6 15.44 -1.33 -0.23
C ASN A 6 14.87 -0.41 -1.32
N MET A 7 13.59 -0.56 -1.66
CA MET A 7 12.91 0.30 -2.63
C MET A 7 12.92 1.78 -2.21
N PHE A 8 12.59 2.08 -0.95
CA PHE A 8 12.66 3.46 -0.44
C PHE A 8 14.09 4.00 -0.34
N LYS A 9 15.08 3.12 -0.12
CA LYS A 9 16.48 3.52 0.07
C LYS A 9 17.20 3.77 -1.26
N ASP A 10 17.10 2.82 -2.18
CA ASP A 10 17.92 2.76 -3.39
C ASP A 10 17.08 2.99 -4.66
N GLY A 11 15.78 3.24 -4.50
CA GLY A 11 14.80 3.24 -5.58
C GLY A 11 14.35 1.83 -5.94
N GLY A 12 13.23 1.72 -6.64
CA GLY A 12 12.74 0.42 -7.13
C GLY A 12 11.41 0.54 -7.85
N ASP A 13 10.87 -0.62 -8.21
CA ASP A 13 9.58 -0.75 -8.89
C ASP A 13 8.52 -1.27 -7.91
N PRO A 14 7.54 -0.44 -7.52
CA PRO A 14 6.45 -0.83 -6.65
C PRO A 14 5.60 -1.97 -7.19
N GLU A 15 5.46 -2.12 -8.51
CA GLU A 15 4.67 -3.20 -9.10
C GLU A 15 5.34 -4.56 -8.89
N ASN A 16 6.67 -4.61 -8.98
CA ASN A 16 7.43 -5.82 -8.65
C ASN A 16 7.29 -6.19 -7.17
N LEU A 17 7.22 -5.20 -6.28
CA LEU A 17 6.97 -5.43 -4.86
C LEU A 17 5.59 -6.06 -4.66
N VAL A 18 4.52 -5.47 -5.23
CA VAL A 18 3.16 -5.99 -5.08
C VAL A 18 3.01 -7.37 -5.73
N ALA A 19 3.56 -7.57 -6.92
CA ALA A 19 3.51 -8.85 -7.63
C ALA A 19 4.15 -9.98 -6.80
N ALA A 20 5.28 -9.73 -6.14
CA ALA A 20 5.97 -10.71 -5.30
C ALA A 20 5.12 -11.21 -4.12
N PHE A 21 4.18 -10.40 -3.63
CA PHE A 21 3.31 -10.73 -2.49
C PHE A 21 1.84 -10.95 -2.88
N SER A 22 1.51 -10.91 -4.17
CA SER A 22 0.15 -11.09 -4.69
C SER A 22 -0.46 -12.47 -4.37
N SER A 23 0.39 -13.51 -4.29
CA SER A 23 0.02 -14.87 -3.88
C SER A 23 0.43 -15.21 -2.45
N GLY A 24 0.88 -14.21 -1.69
CA GLY A 24 1.35 -14.37 -0.31
C GLY A 24 0.20 -14.43 0.71
N GLN A 25 0.55 -14.30 1.99
CA GLN A 25 -0.44 -14.18 3.05
C GLN A 25 -1.22 -12.86 2.91
N PRO A 26 -2.48 -12.79 3.37
CA PRO A 26 -3.31 -11.59 3.23
C PRO A 26 -2.68 -10.30 3.79
N ASN A 27 -1.91 -10.41 4.88
CA ASN A 27 -1.17 -9.30 5.46
C ASN A 27 0.03 -8.88 4.61
N GLU A 28 0.73 -9.81 3.97
CA GLU A 28 1.87 -9.50 3.10
C GLU A 28 1.42 -8.69 1.88
N TYR A 29 0.33 -9.09 1.23
CA TYR A 29 -0.28 -8.32 0.15
C TYR A 29 -0.68 -6.92 0.61
N PHE A 30 -1.35 -6.81 1.77
CA PHE A 30 -1.72 -5.52 2.35
C PHE A 30 -0.50 -4.60 2.52
N TYR A 31 0.56 -5.09 3.15
CA TYR A 31 1.76 -4.29 3.40
C TYR A 31 2.48 -3.94 2.10
N ALA A 32 2.57 -4.88 1.14
CA ALA A 32 3.17 -4.61 -0.16
C ALA A 32 2.44 -3.47 -0.89
N SER A 33 1.11 -3.53 -0.97
CA SER A 33 0.29 -2.46 -1.56
C SER A 33 0.38 -1.14 -0.78
N LEU A 34 0.38 -1.21 0.56
CA LEU A 34 0.53 -0.01 1.40
C LEU A 34 1.85 0.71 1.11
N TYR A 35 2.97 -0.02 1.12
CA TYR A 35 4.29 0.58 0.89
C TYR A 35 4.51 1.00 -0.56
N ALA A 36 3.94 0.27 -1.53
CA ALA A 36 3.92 0.71 -2.93
C ALA A 36 3.23 2.07 -3.08
N GLY A 37 2.05 2.24 -2.48
CA GLY A 37 1.32 3.50 -2.54
C GLY A 37 2.03 4.65 -1.85
N LEU A 38 2.61 4.42 -0.67
CA LEU A 38 3.41 5.44 0.03
C LEU A 38 4.66 5.83 -0.75
N TYR A 39 5.27 4.88 -1.48
CA TYR A 39 6.44 5.15 -2.31
C TYR A 39 6.06 6.03 -3.50
N TYR A 40 5.04 5.66 -4.27
CA TYR A 40 4.54 6.50 -5.36
C TYR A 40 4.21 7.92 -4.89
N GLU A 41 3.64 8.04 -3.70
CA GLU A 41 3.37 9.36 -3.15
C GLU A 41 4.66 10.15 -2.88
N SER A 42 5.69 9.51 -2.29
CA SER A 42 7.01 10.15 -2.12
C SER A 42 7.68 10.52 -3.46
N GLN A 43 7.30 9.84 -4.55
CA GLN A 43 7.73 10.16 -5.90
C GLN A 43 6.88 11.24 -6.60
N ASN A 44 5.92 11.85 -5.89
CA ASN A 44 5.00 12.85 -6.44
C ASN A 44 4.10 12.28 -7.55
N GLU A 45 3.72 11.00 -7.45
CA GLU A 45 2.83 10.27 -8.35
C GLU A 45 1.50 9.90 -7.64
N PRO A 46 0.63 10.88 -7.34
CA PRO A 46 -0.54 10.68 -6.48
C PRO A 46 -1.59 9.74 -7.06
N ASP A 47 -1.71 9.65 -8.38
CA ASP A 47 -2.69 8.76 -9.03
C ASP A 47 -2.30 7.29 -8.85
N ALA A 48 -1.01 6.96 -9.02
CA ALA A 48 -0.49 5.62 -8.75
C ALA A 48 -0.56 5.29 -7.25
N ALA A 49 -0.22 6.26 -6.39
CA ALA A 49 -0.35 6.12 -4.93
C ALA A 49 -1.78 5.76 -4.52
N LYS A 50 -2.77 6.45 -5.09
CA LYS A 50 -4.20 6.22 -4.85
C LYS A 50 -4.60 4.78 -5.17
N VAL A 51 -4.21 4.25 -6.33
CA VAL A 51 -4.54 2.88 -6.75
C VAL A 51 -4.08 1.88 -5.69
N HIS A 52 -2.82 1.97 -5.28
CA HIS A 52 -2.22 1.03 -4.34
C HIS A 52 -2.74 1.17 -2.91
N LEU A 53 -2.98 2.40 -2.43
CA LEU A 53 -3.53 2.62 -1.09
C LEU A 53 -5.00 2.21 -0.97
N ILE A 54 -5.81 2.42 -2.01
CA ILE A 54 -7.18 1.89 -2.06
C ILE A 54 -7.13 0.36 -2.08
N ALA A 55 -6.27 -0.25 -2.91
CA ALA A 55 -6.11 -1.70 -2.95
C ALA A 55 -5.68 -2.29 -1.60
N ALA A 56 -4.76 -1.62 -0.88
CA ALA A 56 -4.40 -2.00 0.48
C ALA A 56 -5.62 -1.96 1.42
N CYS A 57 -6.38 -0.86 1.42
CA CYS A 57 -7.58 -0.73 2.24
C CYS A 57 -8.66 -1.80 1.93
N GLN A 58 -8.82 -2.15 0.66
CA GLN A 58 -9.82 -3.11 0.18
C GLN A 58 -9.36 -4.57 0.27
N SER A 59 -8.07 -4.83 0.54
CA SER A 59 -7.55 -6.18 0.74
C SER A 59 -8.26 -6.91 1.90
N ALA A 60 -8.18 -8.24 1.90
CA ALA A 60 -8.80 -9.06 2.96
C ALA A 60 -8.28 -8.69 4.37
N TYR A 61 -7.00 -8.33 4.49
CA TYR A 61 -6.42 -7.86 5.75
C TYR A 61 -6.83 -6.41 6.05
N GLY A 62 -6.67 -5.47 5.10
CA GLY A 62 -6.98 -4.05 5.34
C GLY A 62 -8.46 -3.77 5.67
N SER A 63 -9.38 -4.56 5.09
CA SER A 63 -10.82 -4.41 5.31
C SER A 63 -11.28 -4.93 6.68
N ARG A 64 -10.63 -5.95 7.24
CA ARG A 64 -11.08 -6.67 8.44
C ARG A 64 -10.20 -6.46 9.67
N SER A 65 -8.96 -6.03 9.48
CA SER A 65 -8.01 -5.88 10.57
C SER A 65 -8.26 -4.59 11.36
N ASP A 66 -8.20 -4.71 12.69
CA ASP A 66 -8.14 -3.58 13.63
C ASP A 66 -6.69 -3.11 13.86
N ASP A 67 -5.74 -3.61 13.06
CA ASP A 67 -4.34 -3.20 13.11
C ASP A 67 -4.18 -1.70 12.80
N TYR A 68 -3.25 -1.08 13.51
CA TYR A 68 -2.94 0.34 13.37
C TYR A 68 -2.61 0.74 11.92
N MET A 69 -1.88 -0.09 11.17
CA MET A 69 -1.49 0.22 9.79
C MET A 69 -2.68 0.15 8.84
N ALA A 70 -3.65 -0.75 9.10
CA ALA A 70 -4.91 -0.77 8.35
C ALA A 70 -5.74 0.49 8.61
N ALA A 71 -5.79 0.98 9.85
CA ALA A 71 -6.43 2.25 10.18
C ALA A 71 -5.70 3.44 9.54
N LEU A 72 -4.36 3.45 9.55
CA LEU A 72 -3.53 4.48 8.93
C LEU A 72 -3.83 4.58 7.42
N ALA A 73 -3.87 3.46 6.71
CA ALA A 73 -4.18 3.44 5.28
C ALA A 73 -5.55 4.07 4.98
N LYS A 74 -6.57 3.75 5.80
CA LYS A 74 -7.92 4.32 5.67
C LYS A 74 -7.94 5.82 5.92
N VAL A 75 -7.27 6.28 6.98
CA VAL A 75 -7.14 7.72 7.30
C VAL A 75 -6.40 8.45 6.18
N HIS A 76 -5.35 7.85 5.63
CA HIS A 76 -4.58 8.40 4.54
C HIS A 76 -5.45 8.68 3.31
N CYS A 77 -6.25 7.70 2.89
CA CYS A 77 -7.22 7.85 1.81
C CYS A 77 -8.26 8.94 2.13
N LYS A 78 -8.79 8.96 3.37
CA LYS A 78 -9.77 9.96 3.81
C LYS A 78 -9.23 11.39 3.74
N CYS A 79 -7.99 11.63 4.20
CA CYS A 79 -7.36 12.95 4.15
C CYS A 79 -7.20 13.51 2.72
N ARG A 80 -7.22 12.63 1.71
CA ARG A 80 -7.07 12.98 0.29
C ARG A 80 -8.38 12.90 -0.48
N ASN A 81 -9.51 12.68 0.20
CA ASN A 81 -10.82 12.47 -0.41
C ASN A 81 -10.83 11.29 -1.42
N TRP A 82 -10.03 10.25 -1.13
CA TRP A 82 -10.03 9.03 -1.93
C TRP A 82 -11.11 8.09 -1.39
N ASN A 83 -12.14 7.89 -2.20
CA ASN A 83 -13.27 7.03 -1.85
C ASN A 83 -12.82 5.56 -1.85
N LEU A 84 -13.17 4.84 -0.79
CA LEU A 84 -12.94 3.40 -0.63
C LEU A 84 -14.15 2.56 -1.11
N ASN A 85 -15.21 3.24 -1.57
CA ASN A 85 -16.49 2.66 -2.02
C ASN A 85 -16.39 2.05 -3.41
#